data_AF-A0A7X1H2S9-F1
#
_entry.id   AF-A0A7X1H2S9-F1
#
_cell.length_a   1.000
_cell.length_b   1.000
_cell.length_c   1.000
_cell.angle_alpha   90.00
_cell.angle_beta   90.00
_cell.angle_gamma   90.00
#
_symmetry.space_group_name_H-M   'P 1'
#
loop_
_entity.id
_entity.type
_entity.pdbx_description
1 polymer ?
#
loop_
_entity_poly.entity_id
_entity_poly.type
_entity_poly.pdbx_seq_one_letter_code
_entity_poly.pdbx_strand_id
1 'polypeptide(L)'
;MNNYMYFLALIADALQQPNPKNVLAEALSKIIQLGKDPRYEQVFLQFQHFMIEVSKNWEIYFSKPDDIYYDNLQDLAFQLATDIFQGDQDETQNILDQIRSHPPLWNEYDELCSEAKPARFAHQQMNIIVEYEGEHFYSLPIQITPITKMISGALPGRYIIRFNTGRILWQGELKEHDLLWGKAFPARELELAAETEERTAIVTREIKLLDGEMIIRIIPKIESGCIEFTIRQ
;
A
#
# COMPACT_ATOMS: atom_id res chain seq x y z
N MET A 1 4.67 -35.58 -1.95
CA MET A 1 5.31 -34.77 -3.01
C MET A 1 5.05 -33.31 -2.66
N ASN A 2 6.10 -32.49 -2.57
CA ASN A 2 5.96 -31.11 -2.10
C ASN A 2 5.36 -30.25 -3.24
N ASN A 3 4.13 -29.77 -3.11
CA ASN A 3 3.42 -29.03 -4.18
C ASN A 3 4.15 -27.73 -4.61
N TYR A 4 5.08 -27.24 -3.79
CA TYR A 4 5.91 -26.06 -4.04
C TYR A 4 6.83 -26.18 -5.27
N MET A 5 7.15 -27.40 -5.72
CA MET A 5 8.05 -27.60 -6.87
C MET A 5 7.33 -27.87 -8.19
N TYR A 6 5.99 -27.82 -8.20
CA TYR A 6 5.22 -28.27 -9.36
C TYR A 6 5.56 -27.47 -10.64
N PHE A 7 5.62 -26.14 -10.55
CA PHE A 7 5.97 -25.30 -11.71
C PHE A 7 7.46 -25.32 -12.05
N LEU A 8 8.34 -25.53 -11.07
CA LEU A 8 9.78 -25.67 -11.32
C LEU A 8 10.10 -26.96 -12.08
N ALA A 9 9.37 -28.05 -11.82
CA ALA A 9 9.52 -29.28 -12.58
C ALA A 9 9.17 -29.08 -14.06
N LEU A 10 8.11 -28.33 -14.37
CA LEU A 10 7.73 -28.01 -15.75
C LEU A 10 8.82 -27.20 -16.48
N ILE A 11 9.47 -26.27 -15.78
CA ILE A 11 10.59 -25.50 -16.35
C ILE A 11 11.83 -26.38 -16.53
N ALA A 12 12.17 -27.19 -15.52
CA ALA A 12 13.33 -28.08 -15.58
C ALA A 12 13.19 -29.10 -16.73
N ASP A 13 12.01 -29.70 -16.90
CA ASP A 13 11.71 -30.60 -17.99
C ASP A 13 11.82 -29.91 -19.35
N ALA A 14 11.33 -28.66 -19.46
CA ALA A 14 11.39 -27.88 -20.69
C ALA A 14 12.83 -27.55 -21.11
N LEU A 15 13.70 -27.23 -20.14
CA LEU A 15 15.10 -26.91 -20.38
C LEU A 15 15.93 -28.12 -20.84
N GLN A 16 15.48 -29.35 -20.58
CA GLN A 16 16.16 -30.58 -21.02
C GLN A 16 15.77 -31.02 -22.43
N GLN A 17 14.78 -30.37 -23.07
CA GLN A 17 14.34 -30.76 -24.42
C GLN A 17 15.24 -30.21 -25.52
N PRO A 18 15.27 -30.84 -26.72
CA PRO A 18 16.12 -30.41 -27.83
C PRO A 18 15.88 -28.98 -28.35
N ASN A 19 14.70 -28.41 -28.09
CA ASN A 19 14.34 -27.04 -28.45
C ASN A 19 13.80 -26.28 -27.22
N PRO A 20 14.68 -25.91 -26.27
CA PRO A 20 14.27 -25.42 -24.97
C PRO A 20 13.50 -24.11 -25.06
N LYS A 21 13.77 -23.25 -26.06
CA LYS A 21 13.07 -21.97 -26.23
C LYS A 21 11.57 -22.15 -26.44
N ASN A 22 11.20 -23.01 -27.39
CA ASN A 22 9.79 -23.23 -27.72
C ASN A 22 9.09 -24.01 -26.60
N VAL A 23 9.75 -25.04 -26.05
CA VAL A 23 9.17 -25.84 -24.97
C VAL A 23 9.01 -25.04 -23.68
N LEU A 24 9.94 -24.11 -23.39
CA LEU A 24 9.82 -23.22 -22.24
C LEU A 24 8.65 -22.24 -22.39
N ALA A 25 8.44 -21.69 -23.59
CA ALA A 25 7.29 -20.84 -23.87
C ALA A 25 5.96 -21.60 -23.65
N GLU A 26 5.89 -22.86 -24.08
CA GLU A 26 4.74 -23.73 -23.83
C GLU A 26 4.56 -24.04 -22.34
N ALA A 27 5.65 -24.33 -21.62
CA ALA A 27 5.62 -24.59 -20.18
C ALA A 27 5.13 -23.36 -19.40
N LEU A 28 5.59 -22.16 -19.73
CA LEU A 28 5.14 -20.91 -19.11
C LEU A 28 3.67 -20.63 -19.39
N SER A 29 3.21 -20.82 -20.64
CA SER A 29 1.80 -20.71 -21.00
C SER A 29 0.93 -21.68 -20.17
N LYS A 30 1.39 -22.92 -19.99
CA LYS A 30 0.72 -23.92 -19.16
C LYS A 30 0.68 -23.51 -17.68
N ILE A 31 1.76 -22.96 -17.14
CA ILE A 31 1.81 -22.47 -15.74
C ILE A 31 0.80 -21.33 -15.55
N ILE A 32 0.73 -20.37 -16.49
CA ILE A 32 -0.24 -19.27 -16.46
C ILE A 32 -1.68 -19.78 -16.50
N GLN A 33 -1.97 -20.80 -17.32
CA GLN A 33 -3.30 -21.40 -17.37
C GLN A 33 -3.67 -22.10 -16.05
N LEU A 34 -2.72 -22.83 -15.45
CA LEU A 34 -2.94 -23.49 -14.16
C LEU A 34 -3.13 -22.49 -13.02
N GLY A 35 -2.44 -21.35 -13.06
CA GLY A 35 -2.62 -20.28 -12.09
C GLY A 35 -4.03 -19.68 -12.04
N LYS A 36 -4.86 -19.90 -13.05
CA LYS A 36 -6.29 -19.48 -13.05
C LYS A 36 -7.20 -20.40 -12.26
N ASP A 37 -6.74 -21.60 -11.92
CA ASP A 37 -7.50 -22.56 -11.11
C ASP A 37 -7.22 -22.29 -9.61
N PRO A 38 -8.25 -22.08 -8.77
CA PRO A 38 -8.09 -21.76 -7.35
C PRO A 38 -7.22 -22.75 -6.57
N ARG A 39 -7.13 -24.01 -7.03
CA ARG A 39 -6.28 -25.03 -6.38
C ARG A 39 -4.79 -24.74 -6.48
N TYR A 40 -4.39 -23.90 -7.44
CA TYR A 40 -2.99 -23.56 -7.71
C TYR A 40 -2.65 -22.11 -7.38
N GLU A 41 -3.60 -21.30 -6.91
CA GLU A 41 -3.42 -19.86 -6.64
C GLU A 41 -2.20 -19.59 -5.75
N GLN A 42 -2.09 -20.29 -4.62
CA GLN A 42 -0.97 -20.11 -3.69
C GLN A 42 0.38 -20.52 -4.29
N VAL A 43 0.42 -21.60 -5.06
CA VAL A 43 1.65 -22.10 -5.70
C VAL A 43 2.07 -21.17 -6.85
N PHE A 44 1.10 -20.58 -7.54
CA PHE A 44 1.32 -19.64 -8.63
C PHE A 44 1.88 -18.31 -8.11
N LEU A 45 1.34 -17.80 -7.01
CA LEU A 45 1.86 -16.59 -6.36
C LEU A 45 3.33 -16.77 -5.94
N GLN A 46 3.68 -17.91 -5.36
CA GLN A 46 5.07 -18.20 -4.99
C GLN A 46 5.99 -18.29 -6.21
N PHE A 47 5.51 -18.88 -7.30
CA PHE A 47 6.25 -18.93 -8.56
C PHE A 47 6.51 -17.53 -9.13
N GLN A 48 5.52 -16.62 -9.07
CA GLN A 48 5.71 -15.23 -9.50
C GLN A 48 6.79 -14.52 -8.65
N HIS A 49 6.76 -14.69 -7.33
CA HIS A 49 7.80 -14.13 -6.45
C HIS A 49 9.20 -14.66 -6.79
N PHE A 50 9.32 -15.97 -7.06
CA PHE A 50 10.59 -16.55 -7.49
C PHE A 50 11.09 -15.95 -8.82
N MET A 51 10.22 -15.81 -9.82
CA MET A 51 10.61 -15.25 -11.12
C MET A 51 11.07 -13.79 -11.02
N ILE A 52 10.45 -13.00 -10.14
CA ILE A 52 10.88 -11.63 -9.83
C ILE A 52 12.31 -11.64 -9.27
N GLU A 53 12.60 -12.51 -8.31
CA GLU A 53 13.95 -12.62 -7.73
C GLU A 53 14.99 -13.15 -8.72
N VAL A 54 14.60 -14.05 -9.64
CA VAL A 54 15.48 -14.51 -10.72
C VAL A 54 15.82 -13.36 -11.68
N SER A 55 14.85 -12.52 -12.07
CA SER A 55 15.11 -11.37 -12.94
C SER A 55 16.13 -10.42 -12.32
N LYS A 56 15.87 -9.99 -11.08
CA LYS A 56 16.76 -9.10 -10.32
C LYS A 56 18.19 -9.64 -10.23
N ASN A 57 18.32 -10.95 -9.98
CA ASN A 57 19.64 -11.56 -9.87
C ASN A 57 20.28 -11.78 -11.24
N TRP A 58 19.52 -11.99 -12.31
CA TRP A 58 20.06 -12.20 -13.66
C TRP A 58 20.68 -10.91 -14.23
N GLU A 59 20.06 -9.77 -13.95
CA GLU A 59 20.56 -8.42 -14.28
C GLU A 59 21.94 -8.15 -13.67
N ILE A 60 22.21 -8.68 -12.47
CA ILE A 60 23.49 -8.48 -11.76
C ILE A 60 24.67 -9.22 -12.43
N TYR A 61 24.43 -10.31 -13.16
CA TYR A 61 25.50 -11.22 -13.61
C TYR A 61 25.83 -11.19 -15.12
N PHE A 62 24.99 -10.60 -15.98
CA PHE A 62 25.12 -10.79 -17.44
C PHE A 62 25.28 -9.54 -18.32
N SER A 63 25.27 -8.31 -17.79
CA SER A 63 25.43 -7.11 -18.63
C SER A 63 26.91 -6.82 -18.97
N LYS A 64 27.19 -6.48 -20.24
CA LYS A 64 28.52 -6.08 -20.75
C LYS A 64 28.85 -4.63 -20.36
N PRO A 65 30.14 -4.24 -20.25
CA PRO A 65 30.53 -2.90 -19.77
C PRO A 65 29.91 -1.71 -20.51
N ASP A 66 29.73 -1.81 -21.84
CA ASP A 66 29.16 -0.73 -22.64
C ASP A 66 27.61 -0.73 -22.66
N ASP A 67 26.98 -1.87 -22.38
CA ASP A 67 25.51 -1.98 -22.22
C ASP A 67 25.09 -1.60 -20.79
N ILE A 68 25.94 -1.84 -19.77
CA ILE A 68 25.67 -1.47 -18.36
C ILE A 68 25.37 0.02 -18.21
N TYR A 69 26.07 0.90 -18.95
CA TYR A 69 25.82 2.33 -18.85
C TYR A 69 24.45 2.72 -19.44
N TYR A 70 24.03 2.05 -20.52
CA TYR A 70 22.74 2.30 -21.16
C TYR A 70 21.59 1.67 -20.37
N ASP A 71 21.78 0.45 -19.88
CA ASP A 71 20.84 -0.27 -19.01
C ASP A 71 20.60 0.50 -17.70
N ASN A 72 21.67 1.00 -17.07
CA ASN A 72 21.55 1.81 -15.85
C ASN A 72 20.81 3.12 -16.11
N LEU A 73 21.08 3.79 -17.24
CA LEU A 73 20.39 5.02 -17.59
C LEU A 73 18.92 4.77 -17.95
N GLN A 74 18.60 3.60 -18.51
CA GLN A 74 17.22 3.17 -18.79
C GLN A 74 16.45 2.87 -17.52
N ASP A 75 17.06 2.17 -16.56
CA ASP A 75 16.50 1.96 -15.24
C ASP A 75 16.26 3.27 -14.50
N LEU A 76 17.22 4.20 -14.55
CA LEU A 76 17.07 5.53 -13.96
C LEU A 76 15.98 6.35 -14.67
N ALA A 77 15.89 6.27 -16.00
CA ALA A 77 14.81 6.89 -16.76
C ALA A 77 13.43 6.34 -16.34
N PHE A 78 13.32 5.03 -16.17
CA PHE A 78 12.11 4.39 -15.66
C PHE A 78 11.77 4.85 -14.24
N GLN A 79 12.76 4.86 -13.33
CA GLN A 79 12.55 5.27 -11.94
C GLN A 79 12.11 6.74 -11.82
N LEU A 80 12.70 7.62 -12.64
CA LEU A 80 12.30 9.02 -12.72
C LEU A 80 10.91 9.20 -13.35
N ALA A 81 10.61 8.47 -14.43
CA ALA A 81 9.30 8.54 -15.09
C ALA A 81 8.16 8.03 -14.18
N THR A 82 8.47 7.10 -13.27
CA THR A 82 7.51 6.48 -12.33
C THR A 82 7.52 7.07 -10.92
N ASP A 83 8.36 8.07 -10.64
CA ASP A 83 8.47 8.75 -9.33
C ASP A 83 8.89 7.82 -8.17
N ILE A 84 9.65 6.77 -8.46
CA ILE A 84 10.20 5.82 -7.45
C ILE A 84 11.67 6.08 -7.14
N PHE A 85 12.31 6.99 -7.88
CA PHE A 85 13.68 7.40 -7.63
C PHE A 85 13.80 8.13 -6.29
N GLN A 86 14.76 7.75 -5.44
CA GLN A 86 14.91 8.27 -4.06
C GLN A 86 16.06 9.29 -3.91
N GLY A 87 16.64 9.78 -5.00
CA GLY A 87 17.70 10.77 -4.95
C GLY A 87 17.20 12.19 -4.69
N ASP A 88 18.14 13.10 -4.42
CA ASP A 88 17.81 14.51 -4.20
C ASP A 88 17.60 15.29 -5.52
N GLN A 89 17.31 16.59 -5.41
CA GLN A 89 17.04 17.44 -6.58
C GLN A 89 18.26 17.59 -7.49
N ASP A 90 19.46 17.63 -6.94
CA ASP A 90 20.70 17.80 -7.70
C ASP A 90 21.05 16.50 -8.45
N GLU A 91 20.89 15.35 -7.80
CA GLU A 91 21.02 14.02 -8.40
C GLU A 91 20.00 13.79 -9.52
N THR A 92 18.74 14.15 -9.28
CA THR A 92 17.66 14.07 -10.27
C THR A 92 18.00 14.88 -11.52
N GLN A 93 18.48 16.12 -11.34
CA GLN A 93 18.81 17.00 -12.46
C GLN A 93 20.00 16.46 -13.27
N ASN A 94 21.03 15.95 -12.59
CA ASN A 94 22.19 15.34 -13.24
C ASN A 94 21.81 14.14 -14.12
N ILE A 95 20.92 13.27 -13.62
CA ILE A 95 20.45 12.10 -14.38
C ILE A 95 19.60 12.55 -15.58
N LEU A 96 18.70 13.52 -15.40
CA LEU A 96 17.92 14.06 -16.52
C LEU A 96 18.79 14.64 -17.62
N ASP A 97 19.88 15.31 -17.27
CA ASP A 97 20.81 15.85 -18.26
C ASP A 97 21.57 14.74 -19.00
N GLN A 98 21.88 13.62 -18.34
CA GLN A 98 22.45 12.42 -18.98
C GLN A 98 21.44 11.69 -19.87
N ILE A 99 20.16 11.62 -19.49
CA ILE A 99 19.10 11.05 -20.34
C ILE A 99 18.91 11.94 -21.58
N ARG A 100 18.87 13.27 -21.42
CA ARG A 100 18.74 14.23 -22.52
C ARG A 100 19.88 14.17 -23.52
N SER A 101 21.10 13.84 -23.08
CA SER A 101 22.24 13.67 -23.99
C SER A 101 22.13 12.42 -24.88
N HIS A 102 21.13 11.55 -24.66
CA HIS A 102 20.88 10.33 -25.43
C HIS A 102 19.46 10.38 -26.05
N PRO A 103 19.30 10.87 -27.29
CA PRO A 103 17.98 11.09 -27.90
C PRO A 103 17.04 9.88 -27.94
N PRO A 104 17.49 8.63 -28.19
CA PRO A 104 16.61 7.47 -28.12
C PRO A 104 16.03 7.25 -26.71
N LEU A 105 16.87 7.45 -25.70
CA LEU A 105 16.49 7.27 -24.30
C LEU A 105 15.58 8.40 -23.81
N TRP A 106 15.79 9.63 -24.30
CA TRP A 106 14.89 10.74 -24.02
C TRP A 106 13.48 10.51 -24.56
N ASN A 107 13.37 9.93 -25.77
CA ASN A 107 12.07 9.58 -26.33
C ASN A 107 11.39 8.48 -25.52
N GLU A 108 12.13 7.45 -25.12
CA GLU A 108 11.62 6.40 -24.24
C GLU A 108 11.19 6.96 -22.88
N TYR A 109 11.97 7.85 -22.27
CA TYR A 109 11.61 8.55 -21.05
C TYR A 109 10.33 9.39 -21.21
N ASP A 110 10.15 10.10 -22.31
CA ASP A 110 8.94 10.89 -22.58
C ASP A 110 7.72 10.00 -22.82
N GLU A 111 7.90 8.89 -23.54
CA GLU A 111 6.88 7.83 -23.70
C GLU A 111 6.50 7.24 -22.35
N LEU A 112 7.46 6.83 -21.53
CA LEU A 112 7.25 6.33 -20.16
C LEU A 112 6.55 7.38 -19.30
N CYS A 113 6.91 8.66 -19.40
CA CYS A 113 6.21 9.74 -18.71
C CYS A 113 4.77 9.90 -19.22
N SER A 114 4.53 9.70 -20.52
CA SER A 114 3.21 9.77 -21.15
C SER A 114 2.32 8.57 -20.82
N GLU A 115 2.90 7.39 -20.58
CA GLU A 115 2.22 6.15 -20.14
C GLU A 115 2.05 6.10 -18.62
N ALA A 116 3.02 6.64 -17.89
CA ALA A 116 2.87 6.90 -16.48
C ALA A 116 1.80 7.98 -16.24
N LYS A 117 1.49 8.89 -17.16
CA LYS A 117 0.37 9.86 -17.00
C LYS A 117 -1.02 9.21 -16.87
N PRO A 118 -1.45 8.23 -17.68
CA PRO A 118 -2.68 7.48 -17.42
C PRO A 118 -2.59 6.55 -16.21
N ALA A 119 -1.40 6.06 -15.81
CA ALA A 119 -1.20 5.35 -14.54
C ALA A 119 -1.16 6.27 -13.29
N ARG A 120 -0.82 7.56 -13.47
CA ARG A 120 -0.85 8.62 -12.45
C ARG A 120 -2.28 8.98 -12.04
N PHE A 121 -3.31 8.49 -12.75
CA PHE A 121 -4.73 8.62 -12.38
C PHE A 121 -5.37 7.31 -11.86
N ALA A 122 -4.57 6.38 -11.34
CA ALA A 122 -5.08 5.35 -10.42
C ALA A 122 -4.10 5.06 -9.27
N HIS A 123 -3.38 6.07 -8.78
CA HIS A 123 -3.12 6.09 -7.34
C HIS A 123 -4.49 6.25 -6.69
N GLN A 124 -5.19 5.15 -6.42
CA GLN A 124 -6.23 5.17 -5.40
C GLN A 124 -5.51 5.65 -4.15
N GLN A 125 -5.62 6.96 -3.86
CA GLN A 125 -5.17 7.52 -2.59
C GLN A 125 -5.66 6.55 -1.53
N MET A 126 -4.72 5.94 -0.81
CA MET A 126 -5.07 4.93 0.16
C MET A 126 -5.98 5.62 1.17
N ASN A 127 -7.22 5.16 1.26
CA ASN A 127 -8.24 5.81 2.06
C ASN A 127 -8.58 4.88 3.22
N ILE A 128 -8.63 5.42 4.42
CA ILE A 128 -9.28 4.77 5.55
C ILE A 128 -10.77 4.99 5.41
N ILE A 129 -11.53 3.91 5.40
CA ILE A 129 -12.99 3.91 5.40
C ILE A 129 -13.44 3.46 6.78
N VAL A 130 -14.32 4.24 7.38
CA VAL A 130 -15.04 3.92 8.61
C VAL A 130 -16.47 3.59 8.23
N GLU A 131 -16.93 2.43 8.69
CA GLU A 131 -18.31 1.96 8.53
C GLU A 131 -18.97 1.84 9.90
N TYR A 132 -20.26 2.15 9.96
CA TYR A 132 -21.12 2.03 11.13
C TYR A 132 -22.34 1.18 10.75
N GLU A 133 -22.55 0.07 11.46
CA GLU A 133 -23.65 -0.88 11.18
C GLU A 133 -23.73 -1.33 9.70
N GLY A 134 -22.57 -1.43 9.03
CA GLY A 134 -22.45 -1.84 7.63
C GLY A 134 -22.64 -0.70 6.61
N GLU A 135 -22.98 0.50 7.06
CA GLU A 135 -23.11 1.68 6.21
C GLU A 135 -21.85 2.54 6.24
N HIS A 136 -21.58 3.25 5.15
CA HIS A 136 -20.45 4.19 5.09
C HIS A 136 -20.65 5.34 6.09
N PHE A 137 -19.71 5.50 7.02
CA PHE A 137 -19.75 6.57 8.02
C PHE A 137 -18.78 7.70 7.69
N TYR A 138 -17.54 7.38 7.29
CA TYR A 138 -16.52 8.38 6.96
C TYR A 138 -15.43 7.82 6.05
N SER A 139 -14.77 8.69 5.28
CA SER A 139 -13.52 8.37 4.56
C SER A 139 -12.44 9.43 4.79
N LEU A 140 -11.20 8.98 4.98
CA LEU A 140 -10.03 9.82 5.17
C LEU A 140 -8.91 9.38 4.21
N PRO A 141 -8.36 10.28 3.38
CA PRO A 141 -7.15 9.99 2.63
C PRO A 141 -5.93 9.92 3.55
N ILE A 142 -5.12 8.89 3.37
CA ILE A 142 -3.79 8.79 3.99
C ILE A 142 -2.87 9.67 3.16
N GLN A 143 -2.40 10.75 3.78
CA GLN A 143 -1.33 11.58 3.22
C GLN A 143 -0.03 11.28 3.97
N ILE A 144 1.10 11.62 3.34
CA ILE A 144 2.44 11.32 3.87
C ILE A 144 2.72 12.07 5.17
N THR A 145 2.01 13.16 5.48
CA THR A 145 2.21 13.94 6.71
C THR A 145 1.46 13.37 7.93
N PRO A 146 1.99 13.50 9.16
CA PRO A 146 1.26 13.18 10.37
C PRO A 146 -0.08 13.91 10.40
N ILE A 147 -1.18 13.16 10.38
CA ILE A 147 -2.53 13.71 10.40
C ILE A 147 -3.20 13.29 11.69
N THR A 148 -3.70 14.29 12.41
CA THR A 148 -4.73 14.09 13.42
C THR A 148 -6.07 14.49 12.83
N LYS A 149 -7.02 13.56 12.76
CA LYS A 149 -8.38 13.82 12.25
C LYS A 149 -9.43 13.43 13.28
N MET A 150 -10.32 14.37 13.58
CA MET A 150 -11.48 14.13 14.43
C MET A 150 -12.73 13.85 13.58
N ILE A 151 -13.46 12.80 13.95
CA ILE A 151 -14.75 12.42 13.39
C ILE A 151 -15.79 12.50 14.50
N SER A 152 -16.61 13.55 14.48
CA SER A 152 -17.70 13.75 15.43
C SER A 152 -18.94 12.95 15.05
N GLY A 153 -19.86 12.74 16.00
CA GLY A 153 -21.15 12.11 15.74
C GLY A 153 -21.13 10.59 15.79
N ALA A 154 -20.14 9.99 16.46
CA ALA A 154 -20.10 8.55 16.64
C ALA A 154 -21.19 8.10 17.63
N LEU A 155 -21.93 7.05 17.27
CA LEU A 155 -23.06 6.50 18.02
C LEU A 155 -22.73 5.10 18.52
N PRO A 156 -23.36 4.62 19.61
CA PRO A 156 -23.15 3.24 20.06
C PRO A 156 -23.54 2.23 18.99
N GLY A 157 -22.67 1.25 18.73
CA GLY A 157 -22.89 0.20 17.74
C GLY A 157 -21.59 -0.39 17.20
N ARG A 158 -21.71 -1.17 16.13
CA ARG A 158 -20.59 -1.86 15.49
C ARG A 158 -19.91 -1.00 14.44
N TYR A 159 -18.59 -0.94 14.54
CA TYR A 159 -17.73 -0.21 13.63
C TYR A 159 -16.74 -1.13 12.93
N ILE A 160 -16.46 -0.82 11.66
CA ILE A 160 -15.37 -1.41 10.88
C ILE A 160 -14.50 -0.27 10.34
N ILE A 161 -13.20 -0.38 10.55
CA ILE A 161 -12.20 0.53 10.00
C ILE A 161 -11.33 -0.31 9.09
N ARG A 162 -11.26 0.08 7.82
CA ARG A 162 -10.54 -0.67 6.78
C ARG A 162 -9.91 0.28 5.77
N PHE A 163 -8.93 -0.20 5.03
CA PHE A 163 -8.50 0.49 3.83
C PHE A 163 -9.52 0.31 2.69
N ASN A 164 -9.53 1.24 1.74
CA ASN A 164 -10.26 1.11 0.49
C ASN A 164 -9.82 -0.12 -0.35
N THR A 165 -8.66 -0.70 -0.06
CA THR A 165 -8.20 -2.00 -0.61
C THR A 165 -8.94 -3.22 -0.04
N GLY A 166 -9.78 -3.03 0.98
CA GLY A 166 -10.55 -4.10 1.64
C GLY A 166 -9.86 -4.70 2.88
N ARG A 167 -8.59 -4.36 3.14
CA ARG A 167 -7.89 -4.81 4.36
C ARG A 167 -8.52 -4.17 5.60
N ILE A 168 -9.04 -4.99 6.51
CA ILE A 168 -9.58 -4.54 7.80
C ILE A 168 -8.44 -4.20 8.74
N LEU A 169 -8.49 -2.99 9.31
CA LEU A 169 -7.56 -2.50 10.32
C LEU A 169 -8.07 -2.79 11.73
N TRP A 170 -9.36 -2.52 11.95
CA TRP A 170 -10.02 -2.76 13.22
C TRP A 170 -11.51 -3.02 13.02
N GLN A 171 -12.06 -3.86 13.88
CA GLN A 171 -13.49 -4.12 13.95
C GLN A 171 -13.87 -4.32 15.41
N GLY A 172 -14.90 -3.61 15.85
CA GLY A 172 -15.37 -3.73 17.22
C GLY A 172 -16.65 -2.96 17.49
N GLU A 173 -17.15 -3.12 18.71
CA GLU A 173 -18.35 -2.43 19.19
C GLU A 173 -17.94 -1.26 20.10
N LEU A 174 -18.52 -0.10 19.85
CA LEU A 174 -18.45 1.07 20.75
C LEU A 174 -19.76 1.16 21.51
N LYS A 175 -19.68 1.23 22.84
CA LYS A 175 -20.84 1.25 23.74
C LYS A 175 -21.10 2.66 24.24
N GLU A 176 -22.25 2.87 24.88
CA GLU A 176 -22.59 4.17 25.49
C GLU A 176 -21.51 4.70 26.45
N HIS A 177 -20.87 3.82 27.23
CA HIS A 177 -19.79 4.21 28.15
C HIS A 177 -18.48 4.61 27.43
N ASP A 178 -18.34 4.28 26.16
CA ASP A 178 -17.21 4.74 25.35
C ASP A 178 -17.50 6.15 24.77
N LEU A 179 -18.76 6.44 24.41
CA LEU A 179 -19.11 7.58 23.55
C LEU A 179 -19.84 8.73 24.26
N LEU A 180 -20.56 8.46 25.35
CA LEU A 180 -21.42 9.44 26.03
C LEU A 180 -20.82 9.84 27.37
N TRP A 181 -20.59 11.14 27.57
CA TRP A 181 -19.93 11.66 28.78
C TRP A 181 -20.66 11.24 30.06
N GLY A 182 -21.97 11.43 30.11
CA GLY A 182 -22.78 11.08 31.29
C GLY A 182 -22.79 9.58 31.62
N LYS A 183 -22.40 8.73 30.68
CA LYS A 183 -22.29 7.28 30.85
C LYS A 183 -20.86 6.84 31.17
N ALA A 184 -19.87 7.47 30.53
CA ALA A 184 -18.45 7.25 30.76
C ALA A 184 -18.01 7.73 32.16
N PHE A 185 -18.54 8.88 32.60
CA PHE A 185 -18.13 9.56 33.83
C PHE A 185 -19.35 10.06 34.64
N PRO A 186 -20.20 9.16 35.17
CA PRO A 186 -21.44 9.54 35.85
C PRO A 186 -21.23 10.36 37.13
N ALA A 187 -20.05 10.26 37.76
CA ALA A 187 -19.69 10.99 38.98
C ALA A 187 -18.97 12.32 38.72
N ARG A 188 -18.72 12.69 37.46
CA ARG A 188 -18.08 13.96 37.09
C ARG A 188 -19.13 14.92 36.57
N GLU A 189 -19.23 16.10 37.17
CA GLU A 189 -20.03 17.18 36.61
C GLU A 189 -19.48 17.52 35.21
N LEU A 190 -20.40 17.86 34.29
CA LEU A 190 -20.02 18.41 32.99
C LEU A 190 -19.26 19.71 33.26
N GLU A 191 -17.95 19.70 33.08
CA GLU A 191 -17.16 20.92 33.06
C GLU A 191 -17.61 21.74 31.86
N LEU A 192 -18.61 22.59 32.08
CA LEU A 192 -19.15 23.52 31.08
C LEU A 192 -17.97 24.33 30.52
N ALA A 193 -17.91 24.41 29.19
CA ALA A 193 -16.83 24.96 28.37
C ALA A 193 -16.59 26.47 28.60
N ALA A 194 -16.19 26.86 29.81
CA ALA A 194 -16.04 28.25 30.22
C ALA A 194 -14.59 28.69 30.50
N GLU A 195 -13.59 27.80 30.39
CA GLU A 195 -12.18 28.20 30.55
C GLU A 195 -11.30 27.65 29.43
N THR A 196 -10.84 28.60 28.62
CA THR A 196 -9.87 28.54 27.53
C THR A 196 -8.47 28.18 28.05
N GLU A 197 -8.27 26.93 28.40
CA GLU A 197 -6.94 26.29 28.34
C GLU A 197 -7.05 25.08 27.41
N GLU A 198 -5.97 24.76 26.69
CA GLU A 198 -5.88 23.57 25.83
C GLU A 198 -6.03 22.29 26.68
N ARG A 199 -7.26 21.96 27.05
CA ARG A 199 -7.56 20.78 27.86
C ARG A 199 -7.36 19.55 26.99
N THR A 200 -6.44 18.68 27.41
CA THR A 200 -6.26 17.35 26.84
C THR A 200 -7.60 16.61 26.89
N ALA A 201 -8.15 16.28 25.72
CA ALA A 201 -9.41 15.56 25.65
C ALA A 201 -9.32 14.25 26.44
N ILE A 202 -10.31 14.00 27.30
CA ILE A 202 -10.37 12.76 28.08
C ILE A 202 -10.76 11.61 27.15
N VAL A 203 -9.90 10.60 27.08
CA VAL A 203 -10.08 9.43 26.22
C VAL A 203 -10.69 8.28 27.03
N THR A 204 -11.78 7.71 26.55
CA THR A 204 -12.41 6.52 27.15
C THR A 204 -11.79 5.22 26.65
N ARG A 205 -11.35 5.21 25.40
CA ARG A 205 -10.72 4.05 24.77
C ARG A 205 -9.62 4.49 23.80
N GLU A 206 -8.47 3.87 23.91
CA GLU A 206 -7.37 4.00 22.94
C GLU A 206 -7.13 2.64 22.27
N ILE A 207 -7.08 2.65 20.94
CA ILE A 207 -6.85 1.47 20.10
C ILE A 207 -5.58 1.73 19.31
N LYS A 208 -4.56 0.92 19.53
CA LYS A 208 -3.28 0.98 18.80
C LYS A 208 -3.34 -0.02 17.66
N LEU A 209 -3.05 0.45 16.45
CA LEU A 209 -3.02 -0.31 15.22
C LEU A 209 -1.64 -0.16 14.59
N LEU A 210 -1.24 -1.15 13.78
CA LEU A 210 0.02 -1.14 13.04
C LEU A 210 1.21 -0.81 13.96
N ASP A 211 1.36 -1.56 15.06
CA ASP A 211 2.41 -1.37 16.07
C ASP A 211 2.51 0.03 16.71
N GLY A 212 1.43 0.82 16.62
CA GLY A 212 1.36 2.17 17.19
C GLY A 212 1.54 3.29 16.18
N GLU A 213 1.79 2.95 14.90
CA GLU A 213 1.80 3.92 13.79
C GLU A 213 0.43 4.55 13.57
N MET A 214 -0.64 3.87 13.96
CA MET A 214 -1.98 4.40 13.93
C MET A 214 -2.64 4.25 15.30
N ILE A 215 -3.12 5.36 15.85
CA ILE A 215 -3.82 5.39 17.13
C ILE A 215 -5.22 5.94 16.89
N ILE A 216 -6.22 5.19 17.35
CA ILE A 216 -7.61 5.64 17.38
C ILE A 216 -7.97 5.91 18.83
N ARG A 217 -8.48 7.10 19.12
CA ARG A 217 -8.97 7.49 20.44
C ARG A 217 -10.46 7.79 20.37
N ILE A 218 -11.19 7.23 21.33
CA ILE A 218 -12.61 7.49 21.52
C ILE A 218 -12.72 8.54 22.62
N ILE A 219 -13.34 9.67 22.28
CA ILE A 219 -13.53 10.82 23.16
C ILE A 219 -15.03 10.98 23.36
N PRO A 220 -15.57 10.82 24.58
CA PRO A 220 -16.99 10.97 24.80
C PRO A 220 -17.39 12.45 24.73
N LYS A 221 -18.57 12.74 24.16
CA LYS A 221 -19.22 14.06 24.27
C LYS A 221 -20.61 13.92 24.88
N ILE A 222 -21.33 15.04 24.94
CA ILE A 222 -22.63 15.14 25.62
C ILE A 222 -23.68 14.25 24.94
N GLU A 223 -23.80 14.35 23.61
CA GLU A 223 -24.87 13.69 22.85
C GLU A 223 -24.37 12.56 21.93
N SER A 224 -23.09 12.60 21.55
CA SER A 224 -22.44 11.61 20.69
C SER A 224 -20.94 11.54 21.00
N GLY A 225 -20.27 10.49 20.59
CA GLY A 225 -18.81 10.41 20.73
C GLY A 225 -18.07 11.07 19.58
N CYS A 226 -16.76 11.20 19.76
CA CYS A 226 -15.81 11.59 18.72
C CYS A 226 -14.75 10.50 18.58
N ILE A 227 -14.41 10.15 17.35
CA ILE A 227 -13.30 9.26 17.02
C ILE A 227 -12.16 10.13 16.50
N GLU A 228 -11.05 10.16 17.24
CA GLU A 228 -9.81 10.81 16.82
C GLU A 228 -8.88 9.76 16.21
N PHE A 229 -8.40 10.03 15.00
CA PHE A 229 -7.37 9.27 14.33
C PHE A 229 -6.06 10.04 14.40
N THR A 230 -5.00 9.40 14.86
CA THR A 230 -3.62 9.90 14.76
C THR A 230 -2.80 8.90 13.96
N ILE A 231 -2.15 9.36 12.91
CA ILE A 231 -1.19 8.57 12.14
C ILE A 231 0.20 9.16 12.39
N ARG A 232 1.09 8.33 12.93
CA ARG A 232 2.50 8.65 13.19
C ARG A 232 3.35 8.16 12.01
N GLN A 233 4.53 8.75 11.88
CA GLN A 233 5.60 8.26 11.02
C GLN A 233 6.64 7.55 11.88
#